data_AF-A0A6C0KPV9-F1
#
_entry.id   AF-A0A6C0KPV9-F1
#
_cell.length_a   1.000
_cell.length_b   1.000
_cell.length_c   1.000
_cell.angle_alpha   90.00
_cell.angle_beta   90.00
_cell.angle_gamma   90.00
#
_symmetry.space_group_name_H-M   'P 1'
#
loop_
_entity.id
_entity.type
_entity.pdbx_description
1 polymer ?
#
loop_
_entity_poly.entity_id
_entity_poly.type
_entity_poly.pdbx_seq_one_letter_code
_entity_poly.pdbx_strand_id
1 'polypeptide(L)'
;MNFKLFYIVYLIFFIFLVAIYFVWKTNIHKYPKFEIILKVLTALTILFTSFAIIINIYTFSITQSDSEVKIYQDVFDNLIVNTVILFQNNPKMQYLFDEMFEPLHYNHGKPILKRYYSDEEQIVMIILHKISSVVYYLKNDQSLNDYDKSIIENKLYLFVKNMISSTIFMENYNNLKSRFPTALLNEYFKNNFNI
;
A
#
# COMPACT_ATOMS: atom_id res chain seq x y z
N MET A 1 10.76 2.11 23.00
CA MET A 1 9.42 2.65 23.26
C MET A 1 9.14 2.60 24.76
N ASN A 2 9.15 3.77 25.41
CA ASN A 2 8.53 4.17 26.69
C ASN A 2 8.73 3.36 28.00
N PHE A 3 9.97 3.23 28.51
CA PHE A 3 10.22 2.92 29.94
C PHE A 3 9.51 3.91 30.91
N LYS A 4 9.33 5.18 30.49
CA LYS A 4 8.61 6.20 31.27
C LYS A 4 7.13 5.90 31.48
N LEU A 5 6.44 5.25 30.52
CA LEU A 5 5.04 4.86 30.69
C LEU A 5 4.89 3.81 31.80
N PHE A 6 5.82 2.88 31.87
CA PHE A 6 5.79 1.79 32.85
C PHE A 6 5.83 2.34 34.29
N TYR A 7 6.74 3.29 34.58
CA TYR A 7 6.81 3.95 35.89
C TYR A 7 5.55 4.77 36.22
N ILE A 8 4.94 5.42 35.24
CA ILE A 8 3.69 6.19 35.43
C ILE A 8 2.53 5.24 35.80
N VAL A 9 2.41 4.10 35.12
CA VAL A 9 1.37 3.10 35.42
C VAL A 9 1.55 2.51 36.82
N TYR A 10 2.78 2.18 37.22
CA TYR A 10 3.07 1.68 38.57
C TYR A 10 2.81 2.73 39.66
N LEU A 11 3.14 4.00 39.40
CA LEU A 11 2.85 5.10 40.33
C LEU A 11 1.34 5.27 40.53
N ILE A 12 0.56 5.24 39.45
CA ILE A 12 -0.91 5.33 39.52
C ILE A 12 -1.48 4.13 40.30
N PHE A 13 -0.96 2.92 40.07
CA PHE A 13 -1.37 1.73 40.81
C PHE A 13 -1.07 1.83 42.30
N PHE A 14 0.10 2.36 42.67
CA PHE A 14 0.49 2.60 44.05
C PHE A 14 -0.40 3.65 44.73
N ILE A 15 -0.71 4.75 44.03
CA ILE A 15 -1.63 5.79 44.52
C ILE A 15 -3.03 5.19 44.79
N PHE A 16 -3.51 4.32 43.91
CA PHE A 16 -4.79 3.62 44.10
C PHE A 16 -4.79 2.71 45.34
N LEU A 17 -3.72 1.95 45.57
CA LEU A 17 -3.59 1.11 46.77
C LEU A 17 -3.62 1.95 48.06
N VAL A 18 -2.90 3.08 48.07
CA VAL A 18 -2.91 4.02 49.19
C VAL A 18 -4.30 4.61 49.41
N ALA A 19 -4.99 5.02 48.33
CA ALA A 19 -6.35 5.55 48.41
C ALA A 19 -7.36 4.53 48.98
N ILE A 20 -7.30 3.27 48.52
CA ILE A 20 -8.14 2.18 49.03
C ILE A 20 -7.90 1.97 50.52
N TYR A 21 -6.64 1.94 50.97
CA TYR A 21 -6.29 1.82 52.37
C TYR A 21 -6.89 2.95 53.23
N PHE A 22 -6.83 4.20 52.77
CA PHE A 22 -7.44 5.34 53.46
C PHE A 22 -8.97 5.26 53.52
N VAL A 23 -9.63 4.85 52.43
CA VAL A 23 -11.10 4.67 52.37
C VAL A 23 -11.56 3.56 53.32
N TRP A 24 -10.75 2.52 53.48
CA TRP A 24 -11.02 1.45 54.45
C TRP A 24 -10.87 1.94 55.89
N LYS A 25 -9.78 2.65 56.20
CA LYS A 25 -9.51 3.18 57.55
C LYS A 25 -10.56 4.20 58.02
N THR A 26 -11.12 4.98 57.10
CA THR A 26 -12.09 6.05 57.40
C THR A 26 -13.54 5.56 57.49
N ASN A 27 -13.83 4.27 57.28
CA ASN A 27 -15.19 3.70 57.28
C ASN A 27 -16.19 4.38 56.31
N ILE A 28 -15.72 5.23 55.39
CA ILE A 28 -16.57 5.94 54.41
C ILE A 28 -17.34 4.92 53.55
N HIS A 29 -16.76 3.74 53.34
CA HIS A 29 -17.37 2.62 52.64
C HIS A 29 -18.67 2.08 53.27
N LYS A 30 -18.95 2.39 54.55
CA LYS A 30 -20.18 1.99 55.24
C LYS A 30 -21.33 2.98 55.02
N TYR A 31 -21.08 4.12 54.40
CA TYR A 31 -22.09 5.15 54.18
C TYR A 31 -22.93 4.80 52.93
N PRO A 32 -24.27 4.86 52.98
CA PRO A 32 -25.11 4.44 51.85
C PRO A 32 -24.91 5.31 50.58
N LYS A 33 -24.46 6.57 50.72
CA LYS A 33 -24.10 7.41 49.57
C LYS A 33 -22.78 6.99 48.89
N PHE A 34 -21.94 6.20 49.56
CA PHE A 34 -20.69 5.69 48.99
C PHE A 34 -20.94 4.63 47.91
N GLU A 35 -21.98 3.80 48.09
CA GLU A 35 -22.40 2.84 47.06
C GLU A 35 -22.84 3.54 45.77
N ILE A 36 -23.52 4.69 45.89
CA ILE A 36 -23.92 5.53 44.75
C ILE A 36 -22.68 6.12 44.07
N ILE A 37 -21.71 6.63 44.84
CA ILE A 37 -20.44 7.16 44.32
C ILE A 37 -19.66 6.07 43.57
N LEU A 38 -19.60 4.85 44.13
CA LEU A 38 -18.98 3.69 43.47
C LEU A 38 -19.67 3.36 42.15
N LYS A 39 -21.00 3.29 42.11
CA LYS A 39 -21.77 3.02 40.88
C LYS A 39 -21.50 4.09 39.81
N VAL A 40 -21.41 5.36 40.19
CA VAL A 40 -21.08 6.47 39.28
C VAL A 40 -19.63 6.35 38.75
N LEU A 41 -18.67 6.01 39.62
CA LEU A 41 -17.27 5.78 39.24
C LEU A 41 -17.11 4.58 38.30
N THR A 42 -17.84 3.49 38.56
CA THR A 42 -17.86 2.31 37.70
C THR A 42 -18.47 2.65 36.34
N ALA A 43 -19.58 3.37 36.30
CA ALA A 43 -20.21 3.82 35.05
C ALA A 43 -19.28 4.74 34.24
N LEU A 44 -18.59 5.68 34.88
CA LEU A 44 -17.59 6.53 34.24
C LEU A 44 -16.43 5.71 33.68
N THR A 45 -15.95 4.73 34.43
CA THR A 45 -14.85 3.86 33.99
C THR A 45 -15.25 3.05 32.77
N ILE A 46 -16.45 2.46 32.76
CA ILE A 46 -17.00 1.74 31.59
C ILE A 46 -17.08 2.67 30.37
N LEU A 47 -17.56 3.90 30.55
CA LEU A 47 -17.67 4.89 29.48
C LEU A 47 -16.27 5.27 28.93
N PHE A 48 -15.29 5.54 29.79
CA PHE A 48 -13.92 5.81 29.36
C PHE A 48 -13.25 4.61 28.68
N THR A 49 -13.47 3.39 29.17
CA THR A 49 -12.95 2.17 28.53
C THR A 49 -13.57 1.97 27.15
N SER A 50 -14.88 2.18 27.00
CA SER A 50 -15.53 2.11 25.68
C SER A 50 -14.98 3.16 24.69
N PHE A 51 -14.75 4.39 25.14
CA PHE A 51 -14.12 5.43 24.32
C PHE A 51 -12.68 5.10 23.95
N ALA A 52 -11.89 4.55 24.89
CA ALA A 52 -10.52 4.13 24.63
C ALA A 52 -10.45 2.96 23.64
N ILE A 53 -11.43 2.05 23.66
CA ILE A 53 -11.56 0.97 22.67
C ILE A 53 -11.90 1.57 21.30
N ILE A 54 -12.85 2.50 21.21
CA ILE A 54 -13.22 3.16 19.95
C ILE A 54 -12.01 3.93 19.38
N ILE A 55 -11.31 4.71 20.20
CA ILE A 55 -10.10 5.44 19.77
C ILE A 55 -9.01 4.47 19.34
N ASN A 56 -8.77 3.38 20.08
CA ASN A 56 -7.79 2.38 19.66
C ASN A 56 -8.17 1.74 18.34
N ILE A 57 -9.43 1.32 18.16
CA ILE A 57 -9.92 0.75 16.89
C ILE A 57 -9.67 1.77 15.76
N TYR A 58 -10.16 3.00 15.88
CA TYR A 58 -9.97 4.03 14.85
C TYR A 58 -8.49 4.33 14.58
N THR A 59 -7.67 4.45 15.61
CA THR A 59 -6.24 4.76 15.45
C THR A 59 -5.51 3.59 14.80
N PHE A 60 -5.77 2.34 15.22
CA PHE A 60 -5.19 1.14 14.60
C PHE A 60 -5.62 0.98 13.14
N SER A 61 -6.89 1.24 12.82
CA SER A 61 -7.40 1.25 11.44
C SER A 61 -6.68 2.27 10.56
N ILE A 62 -6.46 3.49 11.06
CA ILE A 62 -5.76 4.57 10.34
C ILE A 62 -4.27 4.22 10.17
N THR A 63 -3.62 3.70 11.21
CA THR A 63 -2.22 3.24 11.09
C THR A 63 -2.05 2.05 10.15
N GLN A 64 -3.02 1.13 10.09
CA GLN A 64 -3.03 0.03 9.11
C GLN A 64 -3.19 0.56 7.69
N SER A 65 -4.15 1.46 7.43
CA SER A 65 -4.34 2.02 6.09
C SER A 65 -3.09 2.73 5.57
N ASP A 66 -2.41 3.52 6.39
CA ASP A 66 -1.18 4.23 5.96
C ASP A 66 -0.02 3.26 5.64
N SER A 67 0.09 2.16 6.40
CA SER A 67 1.12 1.14 6.16
C SER A 67 0.84 0.28 4.93
N GLU A 68 -0.44 -0.01 4.65
CA GLU A 68 -0.86 -0.77 3.48
C GLU A 68 -0.75 0.09 2.22
N VAL A 69 -1.23 1.35 2.23
CA VAL A 69 -1.00 2.34 1.15
C VAL A 69 0.48 2.43 0.76
N LYS A 70 1.37 2.39 1.76
CA LYS A 70 2.82 2.40 1.55
C LYS A 70 3.32 1.13 0.85
N ILE A 71 2.79 -0.04 1.17
CA ILE A 71 3.11 -1.29 0.47
C ILE A 71 2.74 -1.20 -1.02
N TYR A 72 1.62 -0.56 -1.37
CA TYR A 72 1.23 -0.44 -2.79
C TYR A 72 2.05 0.62 -3.53
N GLN A 73 2.38 1.73 -2.87
CA GLN A 73 3.38 2.68 -3.39
C GLN A 73 4.71 1.95 -3.63
N ASP A 74 5.16 1.12 -2.68
CA ASP A 74 6.37 0.33 -2.83
C ASP A 74 6.25 -0.69 -3.99
N VAL A 75 5.11 -1.36 -4.19
CA VAL A 75 4.92 -2.30 -5.32
C VAL A 75 4.96 -1.57 -6.67
N PHE A 76 4.34 -0.40 -6.78
CA PHE A 76 4.36 0.40 -7.99
C PHE A 76 5.73 1.06 -8.24
N ASP A 77 6.35 1.60 -7.20
CA ASP A 77 7.69 2.18 -7.28
C ASP A 77 8.71 1.08 -7.62
N ASN A 78 8.53 -0.14 -7.10
CA ASN A 78 9.28 -1.31 -7.52
C ASN A 78 9.05 -1.67 -8.99
N LEU A 79 7.86 -1.48 -9.56
CA LEU A 79 7.65 -1.67 -11.01
C LEU A 79 8.52 -0.68 -11.79
N ILE A 80 8.48 0.61 -11.46
CA ILE A 80 9.25 1.65 -12.16
C ILE A 80 10.75 1.44 -11.97
N VAL A 81 11.21 1.35 -10.72
CA VAL A 81 12.65 1.22 -10.38
C VAL A 81 13.22 -0.04 -10.99
N ASN A 82 12.53 -1.19 -10.89
CA ASN A 82 13.04 -2.41 -11.50
C ASN A 82 13.05 -2.34 -13.03
N THR A 83 12.08 -1.65 -13.64
CA THR A 83 12.08 -1.44 -15.09
C THR A 83 13.30 -0.61 -15.51
N VAL A 84 13.56 0.50 -14.83
CA VAL A 84 14.76 1.33 -15.09
C VAL A 84 16.05 0.53 -14.87
N ILE A 85 16.16 -0.22 -13.77
CA ILE A 85 17.34 -1.06 -13.47
C ILE A 85 17.53 -2.14 -14.53
N LEU A 86 16.46 -2.76 -15.05
CA LEU A 86 16.54 -3.75 -16.13
C LEU A 86 17.24 -3.15 -17.37
N PHE A 87 16.92 -1.91 -17.72
CA PHE A 87 17.56 -1.22 -18.84
C PHE A 87 18.97 -0.72 -18.53
N GLN A 88 19.23 -0.25 -17.31
CA GLN A 88 20.58 0.11 -16.87
C GLN A 88 21.54 -1.09 -16.94
N ASN A 89 21.08 -2.28 -16.54
CA ASN A 89 21.85 -3.52 -16.62
C ASN A 89 21.95 -4.08 -18.05
N ASN A 90 21.11 -3.59 -18.98
CA ASN A 90 21.09 -4.00 -20.37
C ASN A 90 21.21 -2.78 -21.29
N PRO A 91 22.36 -2.07 -21.33
CA PRO A 91 22.51 -0.82 -22.08
C PRO A 91 22.28 -0.99 -23.59
N LYS A 92 22.46 -2.22 -24.11
CA LYS A 92 22.11 -2.58 -25.50
C LYS A 92 20.62 -2.41 -25.81
N MET A 93 19.76 -2.37 -24.80
CA MET A 93 18.30 -2.25 -24.89
C MET A 93 17.78 -0.82 -24.71
N GLN A 94 18.68 0.17 -24.68
CA GLN A 94 18.32 1.58 -24.50
C GLN A 94 17.30 2.05 -25.55
N TYR A 95 17.39 1.56 -26.79
CA TYR A 95 16.43 1.92 -27.85
C TYR A 95 14.98 1.55 -27.50
N LEU A 96 14.77 0.41 -26.82
CA LEU A 96 13.46 -0.03 -26.37
C LEU A 96 12.97 0.81 -25.18
N PHE A 97 13.87 1.14 -24.24
CA PHE A 97 13.53 2.05 -23.14
C PHE A 97 13.11 3.42 -23.66
N ASP A 98 13.91 3.98 -24.57
CA ASP A 98 13.67 5.29 -25.16
C ASP A 98 12.33 5.34 -25.88
N GLU A 99 11.95 4.27 -26.60
CA GLU A 99 10.67 4.19 -27.31
C GLU A 99 9.48 3.99 -26.36
N MET A 100 9.65 3.27 -25.24
CA MET A 100 8.58 3.02 -24.27
C MET A 100 8.33 4.18 -23.30
N PHE A 101 9.34 5.00 -23.02
CA PHE A 101 9.26 6.04 -21.98
C PHE A 101 9.70 7.41 -22.50
N GLU A 102 9.43 7.67 -23.78
CA GLU A 102 9.81 8.90 -24.48
C GLU A 102 9.55 10.17 -23.65
N PRO A 103 10.59 10.90 -23.23
CA PRO A 103 10.42 12.27 -22.77
C PRO A 103 10.59 13.19 -23.98
N LEU A 104 9.58 13.39 -24.83
CA LEU A 104 9.56 14.42 -25.91
C LEU A 104 10.80 14.49 -26.86
N HIS A 105 11.69 13.49 -26.84
CA HIS A 105 13.03 13.55 -27.45
C HIS A 105 13.42 12.24 -28.14
N TYR A 106 12.45 11.38 -28.45
CA TYR A 106 12.71 10.35 -29.43
C TYR A 106 12.87 11.02 -30.79
N ASN A 107 14.12 11.14 -31.22
CA ASN A 107 14.39 11.43 -32.61
C ASN A 107 13.94 10.19 -33.38
N HIS A 108 12.70 10.18 -33.89
CA HIS A 108 12.20 9.20 -34.86
C HIS A 108 13.14 9.02 -36.08
N GLY A 109 14.16 9.89 -36.23
CA GLY A 109 15.23 9.78 -37.22
C GLY A 109 16.55 9.15 -36.75
N LYS A 110 16.71 8.69 -35.49
CA LYS A 110 17.87 7.87 -35.11
C LYS A 110 17.59 6.42 -35.52
N PRO A 111 18.24 5.87 -36.56
CA PRO A 111 17.99 4.50 -36.96
C PRO A 111 18.44 3.55 -35.86
N ILE A 112 17.56 2.61 -35.49
CA ILE A 112 17.91 1.51 -34.60
C ILE A 112 18.92 0.64 -35.37
N LEU A 113 20.20 0.79 -35.01
CA LEU A 113 21.30 0.12 -35.72
C LEU A 113 21.22 -1.41 -35.61
N LYS A 114 20.68 -1.92 -34.50
CA LYS A 114 20.55 -3.36 -34.24
C LYS A 114 19.46 -3.65 -33.21
N ARG A 115 18.57 -4.58 -33.56
CA ARG A 115 17.54 -5.13 -32.66
C ARG A 115 18.00 -6.44 -32.03
N TYR A 116 17.56 -6.66 -30.79
CA TYR A 116 17.91 -7.84 -29.99
C TYR A 116 16.63 -8.57 -29.57
N TYR A 117 15.93 -9.18 -30.52
CA TYR A 117 14.58 -9.74 -30.35
C TYR A 117 14.40 -10.66 -29.12
N SER A 118 15.36 -11.54 -28.81
CA SER A 118 15.26 -12.40 -27.63
C SER A 118 15.34 -11.62 -26.30
N ASP A 119 16.16 -10.56 -26.26
CA ASP A 119 16.24 -9.68 -25.09
C ASP A 119 14.99 -8.78 -24.99
N GLU A 120 14.46 -8.32 -26.13
CA GLU A 120 13.18 -7.58 -26.19
C GLU A 120 12.04 -8.42 -25.60
N GLU A 121 11.85 -9.65 -26.08
CA GLU A 121 10.79 -10.55 -25.62
C GLU A 121 10.90 -10.82 -24.12
N GLN A 122 12.11 -11.08 -23.60
CA GLN A 122 12.35 -11.30 -22.18
C GLN A 122 12.03 -10.07 -21.32
N ILE A 123 12.48 -8.88 -21.74
CA ILE A 123 12.21 -7.65 -21.01
C ILE A 123 10.71 -7.35 -20.99
N VAL A 124 10.04 -7.46 -22.14
CA VAL A 124 8.59 -7.25 -22.25
C VAL A 124 7.84 -8.26 -21.36
N MET A 125 8.24 -9.53 -21.36
CA MET A 125 7.65 -10.55 -20.50
C MET A 125 7.80 -10.19 -19.00
N ILE A 126 8.97 -9.74 -18.56
CA ILE A 126 9.20 -9.34 -17.16
C ILE A 126 8.33 -8.15 -16.78
N ILE A 127 8.22 -7.15 -17.65
CA ILE A 127 7.38 -5.96 -17.45
C ILE A 127 5.90 -6.37 -17.35
N LEU A 128 5.41 -7.21 -18.26
CA LEU A 128 4.03 -7.71 -18.25
C LEU A 128 3.71 -8.51 -16.98
N HIS A 129 4.64 -9.32 -16.48
CA HIS A 129 4.47 -10.03 -15.22
C HIS A 129 4.32 -9.07 -14.04
N LYS A 130 5.15 -8.03 -13.97
CA LYS A 130 5.06 -7.01 -12.91
C LYS A 130 3.75 -6.24 -12.97
N ILE A 131 3.30 -5.85 -14.17
CA ILE A 131 1.98 -5.21 -14.36
C ILE A 131 0.86 -6.14 -13.91
N SER A 132 0.93 -7.42 -14.29
CA SER A 132 -0.07 -8.41 -13.87
C SER A 132 -0.18 -8.51 -12.35
N SER A 133 0.94 -8.42 -11.63
CA SER A 133 0.92 -8.39 -10.17
C SER A 133 0.20 -7.13 -9.65
N VAL A 134 0.51 -5.94 -10.18
CA VAL A 134 -0.17 -4.70 -9.78
C VAL A 134 -1.68 -4.79 -10.05
N VAL A 135 -2.08 -5.25 -11.23
CA VAL A 135 -3.49 -5.43 -11.60
C VAL A 135 -4.20 -6.44 -10.69
N TYR A 136 -3.53 -7.55 -10.35
CA TYR A 136 -4.06 -8.53 -9.43
C TYR A 136 -4.35 -7.93 -8.05
N TYR A 137 -3.42 -7.13 -7.52
CA TYR A 137 -3.62 -6.45 -6.24
C TYR A 137 -4.75 -5.42 -6.31
N LEU A 138 -4.79 -4.57 -7.33
CA LEU A 138 -5.85 -3.57 -7.50
C LEU A 138 -7.26 -4.19 -7.58
N LYS A 139 -7.39 -5.36 -8.21
CA LYS A 139 -8.68 -6.03 -8.36
C LYS A 139 -9.13 -6.80 -7.12
N ASN A 140 -8.22 -7.42 -6.40
CA ASN A 140 -8.58 -8.38 -5.34
C ASN A 140 -8.42 -7.84 -3.92
N ASP A 141 -7.68 -6.75 -3.73
CA ASP A 141 -7.46 -6.20 -2.40
C ASP A 141 -8.58 -5.25 -1.98
N GLN A 142 -9.19 -5.53 -0.83
CA GLN A 142 -10.31 -4.76 -0.26
C GLN A 142 -9.87 -3.77 0.83
N SER A 143 -8.60 -3.77 1.23
CA SER A 143 -8.13 -2.91 2.31
C SER A 143 -7.78 -1.49 1.85
N LEU A 144 -7.56 -1.31 0.55
CA LEU A 144 -7.40 0.00 -0.09
C LEU A 144 -8.74 0.76 -0.14
N ASN A 145 -8.72 2.02 0.31
CA ASN A 145 -9.84 2.92 0.04
C ASN A 145 -9.89 3.30 -1.45
N ASP A 146 -11.07 3.73 -1.91
CA ASP A 146 -11.31 4.07 -3.32
C ASP A 146 -10.41 5.20 -3.84
N TYR A 147 -10.04 6.15 -2.97
CA TYR A 147 -9.20 7.28 -3.34
C TYR A 147 -7.77 6.84 -3.69
N ASP A 148 -7.12 6.10 -2.80
CA ASP A 148 -5.76 5.60 -3.01
C ASP A 148 -5.68 4.61 -4.16
N LYS A 149 -6.71 3.76 -4.29
CA LYS A 149 -6.88 2.87 -5.44
C LYS A 149 -6.90 3.65 -6.75
N SER A 150 -7.66 4.75 -6.83
CA SER A 150 -7.74 5.58 -8.03
C SER A 150 -6.40 6.24 -8.40
N ILE A 151 -5.58 6.63 -7.40
CA ILE A 151 -4.25 7.19 -7.63
C ILE A 151 -3.33 6.15 -8.29
N ILE A 152 -3.30 4.94 -7.74
CA ILE A 152 -2.45 3.86 -8.24
C ILE A 152 -2.94 3.39 -9.62
N GLU A 153 -4.25 3.26 -9.82
CA GLU A 153 -4.86 2.97 -11.13
C GLU A 153 -4.44 4.00 -12.17
N ASN A 154 -4.50 5.30 -11.85
CA ASN A 154 -4.07 6.36 -12.76
C ASN A 154 -2.56 6.29 -13.07
N LYS A 155 -1.72 6.03 -12.07
CA LYS A 155 -0.27 5.85 -12.28
C LYS A 155 0.03 4.64 -13.19
N LEU A 156 -0.65 3.53 -12.96
CA LEU A 156 -0.53 2.32 -13.80
C LEU A 156 -1.02 2.58 -15.22
N TYR A 157 -2.15 3.27 -15.37
CA TYR A 157 -2.68 3.67 -16.66
C TYR A 157 -1.66 4.50 -17.44
N LEU A 158 -1.08 5.54 -16.84
CA LEU A 158 -0.07 6.38 -17.48
C LEU A 158 1.19 5.60 -17.84
N PHE A 159 1.66 4.73 -16.96
CA PHE A 159 2.82 3.87 -17.22
C PHE A 159 2.57 2.96 -18.44
N VAL A 160 1.46 2.23 -18.47
CA VAL A 160 1.11 1.34 -19.58
C VAL A 160 0.87 2.13 -20.86
N LYS A 161 0.22 3.29 -20.78
CA LYS A 161 -0.04 4.17 -21.93
C LYS A 161 1.24 4.55 -22.66
N ASN A 162 2.31 4.87 -21.94
CA ASN A 162 3.61 5.19 -22.55
C ASN A 162 4.26 3.97 -23.21
N MET A 163 4.14 2.79 -22.59
CA MET A 163 4.71 1.58 -23.18
C MET A 163 4.00 1.13 -24.45
N ILE A 164 2.66 1.20 -24.49
CA ILE A 164 1.90 0.75 -25.67
C ILE A 164 2.07 1.67 -26.88
N SER A 165 2.63 2.88 -26.72
CA SER A 165 3.05 3.69 -27.86
C SER A 165 4.33 3.18 -28.53
N SER A 166 5.14 2.35 -27.85
CA SER A 166 6.29 1.68 -28.49
C SER A 166 5.81 0.59 -29.45
N THR A 167 6.24 0.70 -30.70
CA THR A 167 5.97 -0.30 -31.73
C THR A 167 6.66 -1.62 -31.41
N ILE A 168 7.88 -1.57 -30.86
CA ILE A 168 8.63 -2.77 -30.45
C ILE A 168 7.96 -3.45 -29.26
N PHE A 169 7.47 -2.70 -28.28
CA PHE A 169 6.72 -3.26 -27.17
C PHE A 169 5.45 -3.97 -27.66
N MET A 170 4.68 -3.32 -28.54
CA MET A 170 3.44 -3.88 -29.08
C MET A 170 3.66 -5.12 -29.96
N GLU A 171 4.74 -5.16 -30.74
CA GLU A 171 5.15 -6.35 -31.50
C GLU A 171 5.37 -7.54 -30.54
N ASN A 172 6.18 -7.33 -29.50
CA ASN A 172 6.47 -8.37 -28.51
C ASN A 172 5.24 -8.77 -27.68
N TYR A 173 4.41 -7.81 -27.26
CA TYR A 173 3.15 -8.08 -26.58
C TYR A 173 2.23 -8.97 -27.43
N ASN A 174 2.09 -8.69 -28.73
CA ASN A 174 1.25 -9.50 -29.61
C ASN A 174 1.76 -10.95 -29.76
N ASN A 175 3.07 -11.15 -29.72
CA ASN A 175 3.67 -12.49 -29.73
C ASN A 175 3.46 -13.23 -28.40
N LEU A 176 3.50 -12.50 -27.28
CA LEU A 176 3.44 -13.05 -25.93
C LEU A 176 2.02 -13.21 -25.37
N LYS A 177 1.04 -12.41 -25.81
CA LYS A 177 -0.30 -12.36 -25.19
C LYS A 177 -1.07 -13.68 -25.22
N SER A 178 -0.76 -14.55 -26.18
CA SER A 178 -1.31 -15.91 -26.25
C SER A 178 -0.69 -16.87 -25.21
N ARG A 179 0.53 -16.57 -24.76
CA ARG A 179 1.31 -17.35 -23.79
C ARG A 179 1.18 -16.82 -22.37
N PHE A 180 0.70 -15.59 -22.19
CA PHE A 180 0.49 -14.97 -20.88
C PHE A 180 -0.84 -15.44 -20.25
N PRO A 181 -0.81 -16.21 -19.15
CA PRO A 181 -2.01 -16.87 -18.63
C PRO A 181 -2.71 -16.06 -17.53
N THR A 182 -2.71 -14.72 -17.58
CA THR A 182 -3.42 -13.90 -16.59
C THR A 182 -4.63 -13.21 -17.22
N ALA A 183 -5.80 -13.84 -17.07
CA ALA A 183 -7.08 -13.29 -17.54
C ALA A 183 -7.31 -11.84 -17.06
N LEU A 184 -6.86 -11.52 -15.84
CA LEU A 184 -6.96 -10.18 -15.27
C LEU A 184 -6.13 -9.13 -16.03
N LEU A 185 -4.93 -9.49 -16.50
CA LEU A 185 -4.09 -8.59 -17.28
C LEU A 185 -4.75 -8.32 -18.64
N ASN A 186 -5.22 -9.36 -19.32
CA ASN A 186 -5.91 -9.21 -20.60
C ASN A 186 -7.19 -8.37 -20.47
N GLU A 187 -7.96 -8.58 -19.42
CA GLU A 187 -9.15 -7.77 -19.15
C GLU A 187 -8.78 -6.30 -18.86
N TYR A 188 -7.72 -6.06 -18.10
CA TYR A 188 -7.22 -4.70 -17.86
C TYR A 188 -6.79 -4.00 -19.16
N PHE A 189 -6.03 -4.69 -20.02
CA PHE A 189 -5.60 -4.17 -21.32
C PHE A 189 -6.79 -3.87 -22.23
N LYS A 190 -7.76 -4.78 -22.29
CA LYS A 190 -8.98 -4.61 -23.08
C LYS A 190 -9.81 -3.42 -22.59
N ASN A 191 -10.04 -3.32 -21.27
CA ASN A 191 -10.92 -2.29 -20.70
C ASN A 191 -10.31 -0.88 -20.78
N ASN A 192 -8.99 -0.75 -20.70
CA ASN A 192 -8.32 0.56 -20.63
C ASN A 192 -7.72 1.02 -21.96
N PHE A 193 -7.39 0.10 -22.86
CA PHE A 193 -6.63 0.39 -24.08
C PHE A 193 -7.20 -0.25 -25.35
N ASN A 194 -8.28 -1.04 -25.26
CA ASN A 194 -8.92 -1.74 -26.39
C ASN A 194 -7.99 -2.69 -27.17
N ILE A 195 -7.03 -3.33 -26.48
CA ILE A 195 -6.06 -4.28 -27.06
C ILE A 195 -6.11 -5.66 -26.41
#